data_AF-A0A3R9NUR7-F1
#
_entry.id   AF-A0A3R9NUR7-F1
#
_cell.length_a   1.000
_cell.length_b   1.000
_cell.length_c   1.000
_cell.angle_alpha   90.00
_cell.angle_beta   90.00
_cell.angle_gamma   90.00
#
_symmetry.space_group_name_H-M   'P 1'
#
loop_
_entity.id
_entity.type
_entity.pdbx_description
1 polymer ?
#
loop_
_entity_poly.entity_id
_entity_poly.type
_entity_poly.pdbx_seq_one_letter_code
_entity_poly.pdbx_strand_id
1 'polypeptide(L)'
;MTRFFALFLAVLVLLQTFSRELLVLDYQARKAEITRLFCVNKDKPRLHCNGKCHLRRQLGKATDTESKAPGAGFAKIKYEVLLSLTSFELGTKVIGYPKTVRFAPRVASCYAFSPVHGIFHPPTAQA
;
A
#
# COMPACT_ATOMS: atom_id res chain seq x y z
N MET A 1 16.24 0.76 24.22
CA MET A 1 16.58 -0.60 23.73
C MET A 1 15.67 -1.06 22.59
N THR A 2 14.34 -1.05 22.74
CA THR A 2 13.39 -1.46 21.70
C THR A 2 13.50 -0.69 20.37
N ARG A 3 13.77 0.62 20.41
CA ARG A 3 13.97 1.44 19.20
C ARG A 3 15.20 1.04 18.39
N PHE A 4 16.31 0.75 19.06
CA PHE A 4 17.53 0.27 18.39
C PHE A 4 17.32 -1.11 17.78
N PHE A 5 16.64 -2.00 18.50
CA PHE A 5 16.28 -3.31 17.99
C PHE A 5 15.36 -3.23 16.77
N ALA A 6 14.36 -2.34 16.80
CA ALA A 6 13.48 -2.10 15.66
C ALA A 6 14.23 -1.54 14.45
N LEU A 7 15.13 -0.56 14.64
CA LEU A 7 15.97 -0.02 13.57
C LEU A 7 16.90 -1.10 13.00
N PHE A 8 17.51 -1.92 13.85
CA PHE A 8 18.36 -3.03 13.43
C PHE A 8 17.60 -4.04 12.57
N LEU A 9 16.42 -4.47 13.01
CA LEU A 9 15.57 -5.37 12.21
C LEU A 9 15.14 -4.74 10.89
N ALA A 10 14.76 -3.45 10.90
CA ALA A 10 14.39 -2.74 9.68
C ALA A 10 15.54 -2.72 8.66
N VAL A 11 16.78 -2.44 9.11
CA VAL A 11 17.97 -2.47 8.26
C VAL A 11 18.21 -3.86 7.68
N LEU A 12 18.05 -4.93 8.47
CA LEU A 12 18.23 -6.30 7.97
C LEU A 12 17.23 -6.65 6.85
N VAL A 13 15.96 -6.28 7.01
CA VAL A 13 14.93 -6.53 5.98
C VAL A 13 15.21 -5.73 4.70
N LEU A 14 15.64 -4.47 4.84
CA LEU A 14 16.04 -3.63 3.72
C LEU A 14 17.25 -4.26 3.00
N LEU A 15 18.25 -4.72 3.75
CA LEU A 15 19.45 -5.34 3.19
C LEU A 15 19.13 -6.59 2.36
N GLN A 16 18.16 -7.41 2.83
CA GLN A 16 17.71 -8.58 2.09
C GLN A 16 16.99 -8.21 0.78
N THR A 17 16.20 -7.14 0.80
CA THR A 17 15.47 -6.64 -0.38
C THR A 17 16.41 -6.00 -1.40
N PHE A 18 17.39 -5.24 -0.95
CA PHE A 18 18.35 -4.54 -1.82
C PHE A 18 19.51 -5.40 -2.32
N SER A 19 19.66 -6.63 -1.82
CA SER A 19 20.74 -7.55 -2.22
C SER A 19 20.87 -7.71 -3.75
N ARG A 20 19.75 -7.83 -4.46
CA ARG A 20 19.70 -7.93 -5.93
C ARG A 20 20.01 -6.60 -6.62
N GLU A 21 19.51 -5.50 -6.08
CA GLU A 21 19.75 -4.15 -6.62
C GLU A 21 21.23 -3.76 -6.50
N LEU A 22 21.87 -4.11 -5.37
CA LEU A 22 23.30 -3.87 -5.16
C LEU A 22 24.17 -4.59 -6.21
N LEU A 23 23.81 -5.81 -6.63
CA LEU A 23 24.50 -6.52 -7.72
C LEU A 23 24.40 -5.77 -9.06
N VAL A 24 23.23 -5.19 -9.35
CA VAL A 24 23.02 -4.43 -10.58
C VAL A 24 23.79 -3.11 -10.54
N LEU A 25 23.77 -2.41 -9.40
CA LEU A 25 24.54 -1.18 -9.19
C LEU A 25 26.05 -1.41 -9.32
N ASP A 26 26.55 -2.47 -8.71
CA ASP A 26 27.97 -2.87 -8.80
C ASP A 26 28.38 -3.16 -10.26
N TYR A 27 27.51 -3.86 -11.01
CA TYR A 27 27.72 -4.08 -12.44
C TYR A 27 27.75 -2.77 -13.23
N GLN A 28 26.87 -1.81 -12.93
CA GLN A 28 26.86 -0.53 -13.62
C GLN A 28 28.13 0.27 -13.33
N ALA A 29 28.57 0.30 -12.07
CA ALA A 29 29.79 1.00 -11.65
C ALA A 29 31.05 0.43 -12.34
N ARG A 30 31.15 -0.90 -12.47
CA ARG A 30 32.31 -1.59 -13.07
C ARG A 30 32.05 -2.17 -14.45
N LYS A 31 31.08 -1.63 -15.20
CA LYS A 31 30.63 -2.19 -16.48
C LYS A 31 31.75 -2.38 -17.51
N ALA A 32 32.67 -1.42 -17.60
CA ALA A 32 33.78 -1.47 -18.55
C ALA A 32 34.75 -2.62 -18.25
N GLU A 33 35.15 -2.77 -16.98
CA GLU A 33 36.02 -3.85 -16.51
C GLU A 33 35.35 -5.21 -16.68
N ILE A 34 34.07 -5.32 -16.30
CA ILE A 34 33.31 -6.57 -16.44
C ILE A 34 33.20 -6.97 -17.91
N THR A 35 33.00 -6.00 -18.80
CA THR A 35 32.95 -6.28 -20.24
C THR A 35 34.31 -6.76 -20.76
N ARG A 36 35.42 -6.18 -20.29
CA ARG A 36 36.78 -6.52 -20.71
C ARG A 36 37.28 -7.85 -20.17
N LEU A 37 36.89 -8.25 -18.97
CA LEU A 37 37.39 -9.47 -18.33
C LEU A 37 36.41 -10.64 -18.47
N PHE A 38 35.12 -10.43 -18.18
CA PHE A 38 34.14 -11.52 -18.00
C PHE A 38 33.13 -11.71 -19.13
N CYS A 39 33.07 -10.80 -20.11
CA CYS A 39 32.13 -10.95 -21.24
C CYS A 39 32.60 -12.07 -22.19
N VAL A 40 31.72 -13.03 -22.47
CA VAL A 40 31.99 -14.11 -23.44
C VAL A 40 31.64 -13.73 -24.89
N ASN A 41 30.83 -12.69 -25.09
CA ASN A 41 30.33 -12.26 -26.41
C ASN A 41 31.08 -11.03 -26.94
N LYS A 42 32.37 -10.87 -26.62
CA LYS A 42 33.18 -9.71 -27.06
C LYS A 42 33.28 -9.66 -28.60
N ASP A 43 33.35 -10.83 -29.24
CA ASP A 43 33.53 -10.97 -30.70
C ASP A 43 32.23 -10.73 -31.48
N LYS A 44 31.11 -10.52 -30.80
CA LYS A 44 29.77 -10.33 -31.40
C LYS A 44 29.18 -8.98 -30.98
N PRO A 45 29.70 -7.85 -31.49
CA PRO A 45 29.25 -6.51 -31.10
C PRO A 45 27.77 -6.25 -31.44
N ARG A 46 27.23 -6.93 -32.47
CA ARG A 46 25.81 -6.84 -32.86
C ARG A 46 24.84 -7.27 -31.75
N LEU A 47 25.29 -8.05 -30.75
CA LEU A 47 24.44 -8.51 -29.64
C LEU A 47 24.32 -7.48 -28.50
N HIS A 48 25.09 -6.39 -28.52
CA HIS A 48 25.09 -5.36 -27.47
C HIS A 48 25.15 -5.92 -26.03
N CYS A 49 25.91 -7.01 -25.84
CA CYS A 49 25.99 -7.74 -24.57
C CYS A 49 26.56 -6.88 -23.45
N ASN A 50 27.72 -6.23 -23.65
CA ASN A 50 28.33 -5.32 -22.68
C ASN A 50 28.44 -5.91 -21.25
N GLY A 51 28.80 -7.20 -21.13
CA GLY A 51 28.91 -7.88 -19.83
C GLY A 51 27.58 -8.32 -19.20
N LYS A 52 26.42 -8.10 -19.84
CA LYS A 52 25.10 -8.57 -19.35
C LYS A 52 25.02 -10.08 -19.14
N CYS A 53 25.80 -10.86 -19.89
CA CYS A 53 25.90 -12.31 -19.70
C CYS A 53 26.42 -12.69 -18.30
N HIS A 54 27.37 -11.92 -17.76
CA HIS A 54 27.92 -12.12 -16.43
C HIS A 54 26.90 -11.76 -15.35
N LEU A 55 26.25 -10.59 -15.49
CA LEU A 55 25.20 -10.13 -14.59
C LEU A 55 24.06 -11.16 -14.49
N ARG A 56 23.57 -11.65 -15.63
CA ARG A 56 22.51 -12.67 -15.66
C ARG A 56 22.92 -13.94 -14.89
N ARG A 57 24.18 -14.36 -15.00
CA ARG A 57 24.68 -15.55 -14.27
C ARG A 57 24.76 -15.31 -12.77
N GLN A 58 25.16 -14.11 -12.33
CA GLN A 58 25.18 -13.74 -10.91
C GLN A 58 23.77 -13.67 -10.32
N LEU A 59 22.82 -13.06 -11.03
CA LEU A 59 21.42 -12.99 -10.60
C LEU A 59 20.78 -14.38 -10.50
N GLY A 60 21.02 -15.26 -11.49
CA GLY A 60 20.51 -16.63 -11.44
C GLY A 60 21.04 -17.43 -10.24
N LYS A 61 22.32 -17.29 -9.92
CA LYS A 61 22.89 -17.92 -8.72
C LYS A 61 22.23 -17.41 -7.44
N ALA A 62 22.00 -16.10 -7.34
CA ALA A 62 21.33 -15.49 -6.19
C ALA A 62 19.89 -16.01 -6.02
N THR A 63 19.14 -16.18 -7.12
CA THR A 63 17.78 -16.73 -7.08
C THR A 63 17.76 -18.22 -6.72
N ASP A 64 18.74 -18.99 -7.18
CA ASP A 64 18.87 -20.42 -6.88
C ASP A 64 19.26 -20.66 -5.42
N THR A 65 20.08 -19.78 -4.83
CA THR A 65 20.40 -19.83 -3.39
C THR A 65 19.21 -19.46 -2.52
N GLU A 66 18.42 -18.47 -2.94
CA GLU A 66 17.19 -18.12 -2.21
C GLU A 66 16.20 -19.29 -2.23
N SER A 67 16.01 -19.96 -3.36
CA SER A 67 15.07 -21.09 -3.47
C SER A 67 15.51 -22.37 -2.74
N LYS A 68 16.79 -22.49 -2.33
CA LYS A 68 17.30 -23.60 -1.50
C LYS A 68 17.33 -23.32 0.00
N ALA A 69 17.03 -22.09 0.44
CA ALA A 69 16.94 -21.79 1.86
C ALA A 69 15.66 -22.42 2.46
N PRO A 70 15.73 -23.17 3.57
CA PRO A 70 14.56 -23.71 4.27
C PRO A 70 13.80 -22.54 4.90
N GLY A 71 12.88 -21.96 4.14
CA GLY A 71 12.17 -20.72 4.51
C GLY A 71 11.75 -19.85 3.32
N ALA A 72 12.21 -20.15 2.09
CA ALA A 72 11.87 -19.39 0.88
C ALA A 72 10.45 -19.61 0.33
N GLY A 73 9.55 -20.15 1.15
CA GLY A 73 8.12 -20.28 0.85
C GLY A 73 7.36 -18.96 0.77
N PHE A 74 8.01 -17.80 0.97
CA PHE A 74 7.39 -16.49 0.81
C PHE A 74 7.34 -16.01 -0.67
N ALA A 75 7.91 -16.75 -1.63
CA ALA A 75 7.98 -16.36 -3.04
C ALA A 75 6.79 -16.82 -3.91
N LYS A 76 5.63 -17.09 -3.30
CA LYS A 76 4.34 -17.20 -4.01
C LYS A 76 3.23 -16.53 -3.20
N ILE A 77 3.50 -15.35 -2.65
CA ILE A 77 2.44 -14.49 -2.13
C ILE A 77 1.66 -14.01 -3.36
N LYS A 78 0.57 -14.71 -3.69
CA LYS A 78 -0.53 -14.15 -4.47
C LYS A 78 -1.06 -13.00 -3.63
N TYR A 79 -0.67 -11.78 -3.95
CA TYR A 79 -1.30 -10.58 -3.41
C TYR A 79 -2.67 -10.43 -4.08
N GLU A 80 -3.63 -11.25 -3.66
CA GLU A 80 -5.01 -10.76 -3.60
C GLU A 80 -5.05 -9.82 -2.40
N VAL A 81 -4.68 -8.56 -2.65
CA VAL A 81 -4.97 -7.48 -1.72
C VAL A 81 -6.48 -7.29 -1.77
N LEU A 82 -7.21 -8.14 -1.04
CA LEU A 82 -8.53 -7.77 -0.58
C LEU A 82 -8.27 -6.66 0.44
N LEU A 83 -8.21 -5.43 -0.06
CA LEU A 83 -8.12 -4.21 0.71
C LEU A 83 -9.37 -4.19 1.59
N SER A 84 -9.28 -4.80 2.77
CA SER A 84 -10.30 -4.64 3.80
C SER A 84 -10.17 -3.20 4.25
N LEU A 85 -10.90 -2.32 3.57
CA LEU A 85 -11.20 -0.97 4.00
C LEU A 85 -12.04 -1.09 5.27
N THR A 86 -11.42 -1.49 6.38
CA THR A 86 -11.97 -1.23 7.69
C THR A 86 -11.95 0.29 7.84
N SER A 87 -13.15 0.85 7.73
CA SER A 87 -13.46 2.27 7.67
C SER A 87 -12.49 3.14 8.47
N PHE A 88 -11.74 3.96 7.73
CA PHE A 88 -11.08 5.13 8.31
C PHE A 88 -12.19 6.12 8.70
N GLU A 89 -12.65 6.03 9.94
CA GLU A 89 -13.57 7.00 10.52
C GLU A 89 -12.80 8.29 10.79
N LEU A 90 -12.77 9.17 9.79
CA LEU A 90 -12.31 10.54 9.98
C LEU A 90 -13.33 11.24 10.90
N GLY A 91 -13.06 11.19 12.21
CA GLY A 91 -13.86 11.85 13.23
C GLY A 91 -13.82 13.36 13.04
N THR A 92 -14.75 13.88 12.23
CA THR A 92 -14.99 15.32 12.15
C THR A 92 -15.60 15.73 13.49
N LYS A 93 -14.79 16.38 14.32
CA LYS A 93 -15.30 17.03 15.53
C LYS A 93 -16.09 18.25 15.05
N VAL A 94 -17.39 18.05 14.78
CA VAL A 94 -18.31 19.16 14.48
C VAL A 94 -18.31 20.05 15.71
N ILE A 95 -17.64 21.20 15.61
CA ILE A 95 -17.70 22.25 16.63
C ILE A 95 -19.09 22.86 16.49
N GLY A 96 -20.05 22.30 17.22
CA GLY A 96 -21.38 22.88 17.35
C GLY A 96 -21.30 24.14 18.19
N TYR A 97 -21.37 25.31 17.56
CA TYR A 97 -21.63 26.55 18.27
C TYR A 97 -23.03 26.46 18.90
N PRO A 98 -23.19 26.67 20.21
CA PRO A 98 -24.52 26.71 20.79
C PRO A 98 -25.25 27.93 20.21
N LYS A 99 -26.22 27.71 19.31
CA LYS A 99 -27.24 28.73 19.06
C LYS A 99 -28.01 28.88 20.36
N THR A 100 -27.79 29.99 21.06
CA THR A 100 -28.59 30.36 22.22
C THR A 100 -30.01 30.65 21.75
N VAL A 101 -30.85 29.62 21.72
CA VAL A 101 -32.29 29.79 21.51
C VAL A 101 -32.82 30.43 22.79
N ARG A 102 -33.00 31.75 22.77
CA ARG A 102 -33.82 32.43 23.78
C ARG A 102 -35.26 31.99 23.55
N PHE A 103 -35.72 31.01 24.32
CA PHE A 103 -37.14 30.76 24.44
C PHE A 103 -37.75 32.01 25.09
N ALA A 104 -38.64 32.69 24.36
CA ALA A 104 -39.54 33.66 24.98
C ALA A 104 -40.27 32.94 26.14
N PRO A 105 -40.55 33.63 27.26
CA PRO A 105 -41.25 32.99 28.37
C PRO A 105 -42.57 32.44 27.84
N ARG A 106 -42.90 31.18 28.19
CA ARG A 106 -44.19 30.59 27.87
C ARG A 106 -45.28 31.49 28.45
N VAL A 107 -45.89 32.31 27.61
CA VAL A 107 -47.18 32.90 27.93
C VAL A 107 -48.14 31.72 27.97
N ALA A 108 -48.76 31.49 29.13
CA ALA A 108 -49.73 30.44 29.34
C ALA A 108 -50.93 30.66 28.40
N SER A 109 -50.89 30.05 27.21
CA SER A 109 -52.02 30.07 26.30
C SER A 109 -52.96 28.93 26.70
N CYS A 110 -53.95 29.27 27.53
CA CYS A 110 -55.10 28.42 27.80
C CYS A 110 -55.96 28.31 26.53
N TYR A 111 -55.81 27.20 25.82
CA TYR A 111 -56.71 26.67 24.78
C TYR A 111 -56.94 27.51 23.51
N ALA A 112 -56.73 26.90 22.35
CA ALA A 112 -57.56 27.14 21.17
C ALA A 112 -57.40 25.96 20.18
N PHE A 113 -58.41 25.11 20.16
CA PHE A 113 -58.67 24.08 19.14
C PHE A 113 -58.47 24.61 17.71
N SER A 114 -57.86 23.81 16.83
CA SER A 114 -57.85 24.03 15.38
C SER A 114 -57.74 22.70 14.63
N PRO A 115 -58.50 22.50 13.53
CA PRO A 115 -59.24 21.28 13.27
C PRO A 115 -58.41 20.17 12.62
N VAL A 116 -58.75 18.93 12.97
CA VAL A 116 -58.32 17.70 12.31
C VAL A 116 -58.83 17.69 10.87
N HIS A 117 -58.05 18.24 9.95
CA HIS A 117 -58.19 17.98 8.51
C HIS A 117 -56.98 17.18 8.05
N GLY A 118 -56.94 15.92 8.47
CA GLY A 118 -56.15 14.93 7.74
C GLY A 118 -56.80 14.77 6.37
N ILE A 119 -56.06 15.03 5.30
CA ILE A 119 -56.47 14.67 3.95
C ILE A 119 -56.51 13.14 3.92
N PHE A 120 -57.71 12.59 3.80
CA PHE A 120 -57.95 11.16 3.70
C PHE A 120 -57.23 10.61 2.46
N HIS A 121 -56.38 9.60 2.65
CA HIS A 121 -55.75 8.84 1.57
C HIS A 121 -56.46 7.47 1.49
N PRO A 122 -57.02 7.09 0.33
CA PRO A 122 -57.46 5.71 0.12
C PRO A 122 -56.24 4.79 -0.16
N PRO A 123 -56.28 3.51 0.24
CA PRO A 123 -55.19 2.57 0.00
C PRO A 123 -55.07 2.15 -1.48
N THR A 124 -53.82 1.92 -1.88
CA THR A 124 -53.30 1.55 -3.22
C THR A 124 -53.82 0.22 -3.78
N ALA A 125 -53.88 0.12 -5.12
CA ALA A 125 -53.74 -1.12 -5.87
C ALA A 125 -52.76 -0.89 -7.04
N GLN A 126 -51.56 -1.50 -6.96
CA GLN A 126 -50.66 -1.64 -8.11
C GLN A 126 -50.92 -3.03 -8.72
N ALA A 127 -51.33 -3.04 -9.98
CA ALA A 127 -51.33 -4.21 -10.86
C ALA A 127 -50.52 -3.85 -12.11
#